data_AF-A0A2E6PKN2-F1
#
_entry.id   AF-A0A2E6PKN2-F1
#
_cell.length_a   1.000
_cell.length_b   1.000
_cell.length_c   1.000
_cell.angle_alpha   90.00
_cell.angle_beta   90.00
_cell.angle_gamma   90.00
#
_symmetry.space_group_name_H-M   'P 1'
#
loop_
_entity.id
_entity.type
_entity.pdbx_description
1 polymer ?
#
loop_
_entity_poly.entity_id
_entity_poly.type
_entity_poly.pdbx_seq_one_letter_code
_entity_poly.pdbx_strand_id
1 'polypeptide(L)' 'MRVIRATSTTRIEGSALDEQAVARLAARSMVQAESQDEQDNINALQAYEFIDFLSDQADIPMDE' A
#
# COMPACT_ATOMS: atom_id res chain seq x y z
N MET A 1 4.10 -5.59 7.01
CA MET A 1 4.40 -6.11 5.66
C MET A 1 4.07 -5.12 4.54
N ARG A 2 2.99 -4.34 4.64
CA ARG A 2 2.48 -3.42 3.61
C ARG A 2 3.53 -2.50 2.96
N VAL A 3 4.38 -1.84 3.77
CA VAL A 3 5.43 -0.93 3.27
C VAL A 3 6.40 -1.64 2.32
N ILE A 4 6.92 -2.80 2.72
CA ILE A 4 7.86 -3.58 1.90
C ILE A 4 7.23 -4.00 0.57
N ARG A 5 5.95 -4.42 0.60
CA ARG A 5 5.20 -4.77 -0.61
C ARG A 5 5.04 -3.56 -1.53
N ALA A 6 4.61 -2.42 -0.98
CA ALA A 6 4.46 -1.18 -1.75
C ALA A 6 5.78 -0.76 -2.40
N THR A 7 6.86 -0.66 -1.61
CA THR A 7 8.19 -0.28 -2.11
C THR A 7 8.70 -1.24 -3.19
N SER A 8 8.50 -2.55 -3.02
CA SER A 8 8.96 -3.54 -3.99
C SER A 8 8.20 -3.43 -5.31
N THR A 9 6.88 -3.29 -5.24
CA THR A 9 6.01 -3.20 -6.42
C THR A 9 6.32 -1.94 -7.22
N THR A 10 6.36 -0.77 -6.58
CA THR A 10 6.62 0.48 -7.28
C THR A 10 8.06 0.59 -7.77
N ARG A 11 9.02 -0.05 -7.10
CA ARG A 11 10.41 -0.10 -7.57
C ARG A 11 10.55 -0.87 -8.89
N ILE A 12 9.74 -1.91 -9.11
CA ILE A 12 9.69 -2.61 -10.42
C ILE A 12 9.20 -1.65 -11.51
N GLU A 13 8.30 -0.74 -11.16
CA GLU A 13 7.74 0.28 -12.08
C GLU A 13 8.64 1.53 -12.21
N GLY A 14 9.77 1.58 -11.50
CA GLY A 14 10.79 2.63 -11.63
C GLY A 14 10.79 3.69 -10.53
N SER A 15 9.97 3.54 -9.48
CA SER A 15 9.99 4.46 -8.33
C SER A 15 11.34 4.45 -7.62
N ALA A 16 11.84 5.65 -7.29
CA ALA A 16 13.11 5.85 -6.60
C ALA A 16 12.99 5.82 -5.07
N LEU A 17 11.78 5.73 -4.51
CA LEU A 17 11.57 5.78 -3.07
C LEU A 17 12.08 4.52 -2.36
N ASP A 18 12.75 4.73 -1.23
CA ASP A 18 13.19 3.65 -0.33
C ASP A 18 12.11 3.32 0.71
N GLU A 19 12.29 2.20 1.42
CA GLU A 19 11.32 1.73 2.40
C GLU A 19 11.08 2.74 3.53
N GLN A 20 12.07 3.55 3.89
CA GLN A 20 11.94 4.54 4.95
C GLN A 20 11.08 5.73 4.50
N ALA A 21 11.25 6.17 3.25
CA ALA A 21 10.42 7.19 2.64
C ALA A 21 8.97 6.70 2.50
N VAL A 22 8.75 5.47 2.04
CA VAL A 22 7.42 4.87 1.92
C VAL A 22 6.76 4.66 3.29
N ALA A 23 7.53 4.29 4.32
CA ALA A 23 7.04 4.21 5.70
C ALA A 23 6.54 5.56 6.22
N ARG A 24 7.21 6.67 5.87
CA ARG A 24 6.77 8.02 6.20
C ARG A 24 5.46 8.39 5.51
N LEU A 25 5.28 8.00 4.24
CA LEU A 25 4.02 8.16 3.52
C LEU A 25 2.88 7.40 4.21
N ALA A 26 3.14 6.15 4.62
CA ALA A 26 2.17 5.31 5.31
C ALA A 26 1.72 5.85 6.68
N ALA A 27 2.56 6.68 7.32
CA ALA A 27 2.27 7.30 8.62
C ALA A 27 1.57 8.67 8.53
N ARG A 28 1.43 9.24 7.32
CA ARG A 28 0.87 10.58 7.11
C ARG A 28 -0.67 10.51 7.15
N SER A 29 -1.32 11.29 8.03
CA SER A 29 -2.79 11.30 8.18
C SER A 29 -3.53 12.02 7.04
N MET A 30 -2.87 12.93 6.32
CA MET A 30 -3.38 13.53 5.09
C MET A 30 -2.36 13.29 3.98
N VAL A 31 -2.82 12.61 2.94
CA VAL A 31 -1.98 12.08 1.88
C VAL A 31 -2.19 12.96 0.65
N GLN A 32 -1.43 14.04 0.58
CA GLN A 32 -1.19 14.75 -0.67
C GLN A 32 0.19 14.31 -1.16
N ALA A 33 0.24 13.70 -2.34
CA ALA A 33 1.51 13.33 -2.96
C ALA A 33 2.22 14.59 -3.47
N GLU A 34 3.51 14.68 -3.18
CA GLU A 34 4.39 15.75 -3.66
C GLU A 34 5.09 15.36 -4.97
N SER A 35 5.03 14.07 -5.36
CA SER A 35 5.58 13.54 -6.62
C SER A 35 4.80 12.33 -7.13
N GLN A 36 5.07 11.91 -8.38
CA GLN A 36 4.47 10.70 -8.95
C GLN A 36 4.91 9.44 -8.19
N ASP A 37 6.19 9.32 -7.85
CA ASP A 37 6.71 8.19 -7.06
C ASP A 37 5.98 8.06 -5.72
N GLU A 38 5.68 9.18 -5.06
CA GLU A 38 4.90 9.17 -3.83
C GLU A 38 3.47 8.70 -4.10
N GLN A 39 2.83 9.22 -5.14
CA GLN A 39 1.47 8.83 -5.51
C GLN A 39 1.38 7.33 -5.82
N ASP A 40 2.36 6.77 -6.51
CA ASP A 40 2.39 5.34 -6.84
C ASP A 40 2.52 4.49 -5.57
N ASN A 41 3.38 4.91 -4.63
CA ASN A 41 3.52 4.24 -3.34
C ASN A 41 2.28 4.37 -2.46
N ILE A 42 1.61 5.53 -2.48
CA ILE A 42 0.33 5.75 -1.80
C ILE A 42 -0.73 4.80 -2.34
N ASN A 43 -0.85 4.70 -3.66
CA ASN A 43 -1.79 3.79 -4.32
C ASN A 43 -1.50 2.34 -3.95
N ALA A 44 -0.24 1.93 -3.97
CA ALA A 44 0.17 0.58 -3.58
C ALA A 44 -0.12 0.30 -2.10
N LEU A 45 0.16 1.24 -1.19
CA LEU A 45 -0.16 1.12 0.24
C LEU A 45 -1.68 0.93 0.45
N GLN A 46 -2.51 1.74 -0.21
CA GLN A 46 -3.97 1.63 -0.11
C GLN A 46 -4.51 0.32 -0.70
N ALA A 47 -3.97 -0.13 -1.82
CA ALA A 47 -4.36 -1.40 -2.44
C ALA A 47 -4.08 -2.59 -1.51
N TYR A 48 -2.91 -2.63 -0.88
CA TYR A 48 -2.59 -3.70 0.06
C TYR A 48 -3.40 -3.62 1.35
N GLU A 49 -3.73 -2.42 1.84
CA GLU A 49 -4.66 -2.25 2.96
C GLU A 49 -6.03 -2.83 2.65
N PHE A 50 -6.53 -2.57 1.44
CA PHE A 50 -7.81 -3.08 1.01
C PHE A 50 -7.81 -4.61 0.87
N ILE A 51 -6.74 -5.19 0.34
CA ILE A 51 -6.58 -6.66 0.25
C ILE A 51 -6.54 -7.29 1.65
N ASP A 52 -5.76 -6.71 2.57
CA ASP A 52 -5.68 -7.20 3.94
C ASP A 52 -7.07 -7.12 4.61
N PHE A 53 -7.82 -6.03 4.41
CA PHE A 53 -9.20 -5.89 4.89
C PHE A 53 -10.16 -6.97 4.36
N LEU A 54 -10.07 -7.31 3.07
CA LEU A 54 -10.89 -8.39 2.49
C LEU A 54 -10.49 -9.76 3.02
N SER A 55 -9.19 -9.97 3.27
CA SER A 55 -8.65 -11.24 3.74
C SER A 55 -8.99 -11.54 5.20
N ASP A 56 -9.24 -10.49 6.00
CA ASP A 56 -9.65 -10.61 7.39
C ASP A 56 -11.16 -10.87 7.57
N GLN A 57 -11.94 -10.91 6.48
CA GLN A 57 -13.36 -11.23 6.56
C GLN A 57 -13.55 -12.73 6.82
N ALA A 58 -14.42 -13.06 7.78
CA ALA A 58 -14.80 -14.45 8.03
C ALA A 58 -15.46 -15.04 6.77
N ASP A 59 -15.18 -16.32 6.50
CA ASP A 59 -15.83 -17.04 5.42
C ASP A 59 -17.35 -16.89 5.53
N ILE A 60 -17.98 -16.58 4.40
CA ILE A 60 -19.43 -16.44 4.33
C ILE A 60 -20.01 -17.84 4.57
N PRO A 61 -20.86 -18.05 5.59
CA PRO A 61 -21.53 -19.33 5.76
C PRO A 61 -22.37 -19.59 4.51
N MET A 62 -22.04 -20.65 3.77
CA MET A 62 -22.90 -21.17 2.72
C MET A 62 -23.86 -22.13 3.39
N ASP A 63 -25.13 -21.74 3.52
CA ASP A 63 -26.18 -22.69 3.90
C ASP A 63 -26.31 -23.73 2.77
N GLU A 64 -26.18 -25.02 3.12
CA GLU A 64 -26.40 -26.16 2.22
C GLU A 64 -27.86 -26.31 1.76
#